data_AF-A0A6J1QA16-F1
#
_entry.id   AF-A0A6J1QA16-F1
#
_cell.length_a   1.000
_cell.length_b   1.000
_cell.length_c   1.000
_cell.angle_alpha   90.00
_cell.angle_beta   90.00
_cell.angle_gamma   90.00
#
_symmetry.space_group_name_H-M   'P 1'
#
loop_
_entity.id
_entity.type
_entity.pdbx_description
1 polymer ?
#
loop_
_entity_poly.entity_id
_entity_poly.type
_entity_poly.pdbx_seq_one_letter_code
_entity_poly.pdbx_strand_id
1 'polypeptide(L)'
;MCLSQRSLCGCFTGPQTDESVQLQIIKALLTVMTSQHVEVYEGTVLLTIRTVYNIYLSSRNLVNQTTACATLTQMINVIFARMETQAEEENVRLDGEHQQEGSVIANGKTEAELSLS
;
A
#
# COMPACT_ATOMS: atom_id res chain seq x y z
N MET A 1 11.30 4.02 8.23
CA MET A 1 10.11 4.82 8.59
C MET A 1 8.93 4.01 9.17
N CYS A 2 8.92 2.66 9.16
CA CYS A 2 7.84 1.89 9.82
C CYS A 2 7.75 2.04 11.35
N LEU A 3 8.83 2.47 12.04
CA LEU A 3 8.82 2.64 13.50
C LEU A 3 8.01 3.85 13.99
N SER A 4 7.83 4.89 13.18
CA SER A 4 7.07 6.09 13.59
C SER A 4 5.56 5.86 13.65
N GLN A 5 5.02 4.94 12.84
CA GLN A 5 3.58 4.70 12.75
C GLN A 5 3.01 4.02 14.00
N ARG A 6 3.77 3.09 14.61
CA ARG A 6 3.39 2.44 15.88
C ARG A 6 3.33 3.42 17.05
N SER A 7 4.24 4.39 17.06
CA SER A 7 4.27 5.44 18.09
C SER A 7 3.04 6.34 18.01
N LEU A 8 2.58 6.69 16.81
CA LEU A 8 1.41 7.55 16.62
C LEU A 8 0.12 6.88 17.09
N CYS A 9 -0.03 5.57 16.84
CA CYS A 9 -1.19 4.81 17.32
C CYS A 9 -1.23 4.76 18.86
N GLY A 10 -0.07 4.74 19.52
CA GLY A 10 0.05 4.77 20.98
C GLY A 10 -0.30 6.12 21.63
N CYS A 11 -0.35 7.21 20.86
CA CYS A 11 -0.76 8.52 21.37
C CYS A 11 -2.26 8.60 21.69
N PHE A 12 -3.07 7.72 21.09
CA PHE A 12 -4.49 7.61 21.41
C PHE A 12 -4.67 6.66 22.60
N THR A 13 -5.04 7.21 23.76
CA THR A 13 -5.20 6.43 25.00
C THR A 13 -6.67 6.21 25.40
N GLY A 14 -7.61 6.63 24.55
CA GLY A 14 -9.05 6.55 24.81
C GLY A 14 -9.76 7.92 24.73
N PRO A 15 -11.04 7.99 25.14
CA PRO A 15 -11.88 9.18 25.02
C PRO A 15 -11.34 10.43 25.73
N GLN A 16 -10.47 10.25 26.73
CA GLN A 16 -9.82 11.32 27.49
C GLN A 16 -8.66 12.00 26.74
N THR A 17 -8.22 11.46 25.61
CA THR A 17 -7.20 12.09 24.76
C THR A 17 -7.72 13.43 24.26
N ASP A 18 -6.93 14.49 24.38
CA ASP A 18 -7.34 15.83 23.94
C ASP A 18 -7.82 15.85 22.48
N GLU A 19 -8.89 16.59 22.20
CA GLU A 19 -9.53 16.60 20.87
C GLU A 19 -8.58 17.08 19.77
N SER A 20 -7.73 18.07 20.09
CA SER A 20 -6.69 18.56 19.17
C SER A 20 -5.64 17.50 18.87
N VAL A 21 -5.27 16.68 19.86
CA VAL A 21 -4.34 15.56 19.72
C VAL A 21 -4.96 14.45 18.87
N GLN A 22 -6.21 14.10 19.13
CA GLN A 22 -6.95 13.13 18.30
C GLN A 22 -6.95 13.56 16.83
N LEU A 23 -7.21 14.84 16.54
CA LEU A 23 -7.21 15.36 15.17
C LEU A 23 -5.82 15.26 14.52
N GLN A 24 -4.75 15.54 15.26
CA GLN A 24 -3.39 15.40 14.73
C GLN A 24 -3.01 13.93 14.50
N ILE A 25 -3.46 13.01 15.35
CA ILE A 25 -3.28 11.57 15.15
C ILE A 25 -3.97 11.14 13.85
N ILE A 26 -5.24 11.54 13.63
CA ILE A 26 -5.98 11.22 12.39
C ILE A 26 -5.21 11.71 11.16
N LYS A 27 -4.78 12.98 11.15
CA LYS A 27 -4.06 13.58 10.03
C LYS A 27 -2.71 12.92 9.76
N ALA A 28 -1.92 12.68 10.81
CA ALA A 28 -0.61 12.06 10.67
C ALA A 28 -0.72 10.62 10.14
N LEU A 29 -1.67 9.85 10.66
CA LEU A 29 -1.92 8.49 10.19
C LEU A 29 -2.38 8.49 8.73
N LEU A 30 -3.24 9.43 8.32
CA LEU A 30 -3.64 9.58 6.91
C LEU A 30 -2.43 9.83 6.02
N THR A 31 -1.59 10.82 6.34
CA THR A 31 -0.40 11.15 5.55
C THR A 31 0.53 9.96 5.37
N VAL A 32 0.75 9.18 6.43
CA VAL A 32 1.60 7.98 6.34
C VAL A 32 0.97 6.93 5.43
N MET A 33 -0.33 6.66 5.58
CA MET A 33 -1.05 5.66 4.78
C MET A 33 -1.16 6.04 3.30
N THR A 34 -1.23 7.33 2.99
CA THR A 34 -1.31 7.82 1.61
C THR A 34 0.05 8.05 0.96
N SER A 35 1.16 7.96 1.71
CA SER A 35 2.51 8.16 1.17
C SER A 35 2.95 7.02 0.27
N GLN A 36 3.42 7.34 -0.94
CA GLN A 36 3.91 6.37 -1.94
C GLN A 36 5.29 5.78 -1.60
N HIS A 37 6.01 6.36 -0.63
CA HIS A 37 7.38 5.95 -0.27
C HIS A 37 7.44 5.00 0.94
N VAL A 38 6.29 4.52 1.41
CA VAL A 38 6.21 3.62 2.56
C VAL A 38 5.72 2.26 2.08
N GLU A 39 6.58 1.25 2.13
CA GLU A 39 6.14 -0.16 2.10
C GLU A 39 5.31 -0.40 3.36
N VAL A 40 3.99 -0.37 3.19
CA VAL A 40 3.07 -0.59 4.31
C VAL A 40 2.95 -2.10 4.52
N TYR A 41 3.62 -2.62 5.55
CA TYR A 41 3.42 -4.00 5.98
C TYR A 41 1.98 -4.19 6.44
N GLU A 42 1.37 -5.33 6.11
CA GLU A 42 -0.05 -5.64 6.37
C GLU A 42 -0.46 -5.39 7.84
N GLY A 43 0.44 -5.70 8.78
CA GLY A 43 0.22 -5.48 10.21
C GLY A 43 0.08 -4.01 10.64
N THR A 44 0.74 -3.05 9.95
CA THR A 44 0.63 -1.62 10.29
C THR A 44 -0.60 -0.96 9.68
N VAL A 45 -1.10 -1.48 8.54
CA VAL A 45 -2.37 -1.06 7.93
C VAL A 45 -3.52 -1.27 8.90
N LEU A 46 -3.71 -2.50 9.37
CA LEU A 46 -4.84 -2.87 10.21
C LEU A 46 -4.81 -2.16 11.57
N LEU A 47 -3.61 -1.97 12.15
CA LEU A 47 -3.45 -1.21 13.39
C LEU A 47 -3.85 0.26 13.20
N THR A 48 -3.48 0.86 12.07
CA THR A 48 -3.80 2.25 11.76
C THR A 48 -5.29 2.44 11.57
N ILE A 49 -5.93 1.60 10.74
CA ILE A 49 -7.38 1.63 10.51
C ILE A 49 -8.14 1.46 11.83
N ARG A 50 -7.73 0.48 12.66
CA ARG A 50 -8.33 0.25 13.98
C ARG A 50 -8.21 1.49 14.87
N THR A 51 -7.06 2.15 14.88
CA THR A 51 -6.84 3.35 15.71
C THR A 51 -7.77 4.49 15.29
N VAL A 52 -7.85 4.78 13.99
CA VAL A 52 -8.74 5.85 13.48
C VAL A 52 -10.21 5.50 13.71
N TYR A 53 -10.61 4.24 13.58
CA TYR A 53 -11.96 3.76 13.90
C TYR A 53 -12.29 3.90 15.39
N ASN A 54 -11.33 3.61 16.27
CA ASN A 54 -11.50 3.82 17.71
C ASN A 54 -11.67 5.32 18.04
N ILE A 55 -10.93 6.21 17.38
CA ILE A 55 -11.13 7.67 17.53
C ILE A 55 -12.53 8.06 17.03
N TYR A 56 -12.97 7.55 15.89
CA TYR A 56 -14.33 7.79 15.37
C TYR A 56 -15.42 7.41 16.38
N LEU A 57 -15.32 6.23 17.01
CA LEU A 57 -16.34 5.78 17.96
C LEU A 57 -16.30 6.48 19.32
N SER A 58 -15.13 6.93 19.76
CA SER A 58 -14.92 7.43 21.14
C SER A 58 -14.86 8.95 21.25
N SER A 59 -14.56 9.65 20.16
CA SER A 59 -14.53 11.11 20.13
C SER A 59 -15.91 11.68 20.44
N ARG A 60 -15.97 12.71 21.30
CA ARG A 60 -17.19 13.51 21.55
C ARG A 60 -17.31 14.70 20.60
N ASN A 61 -16.25 14.98 19.83
CA ASN A 61 -16.18 16.07 18.89
C ASN A 61 -16.63 15.61 17.49
N LEU A 62 -17.67 16.23 16.95
CA LEU A 62 -18.24 15.89 15.65
C LEU A 62 -17.27 16.13 14.48
N VAL A 63 -16.39 17.14 14.57
CA VAL A 63 -15.36 17.40 13.56
C VAL A 63 -14.38 16.25 13.52
N ASN A 64 -13.93 15.76 14.68
CA ASN A 64 -13.04 14.61 14.76
C ASN A 64 -13.72 13.34 14.24
N GLN A 65 -14.99 13.09 14.57
CA GLN A 65 -15.74 11.95 14.04
C GLN A 65 -15.84 12.01 12.51
N THR A 66 -16.26 13.15 11.97
CA THR A 66 -16.43 13.34 10.51
C THR A 66 -15.09 13.20 9.79
N THR A 67 -14.02 13.77 10.36
CA THR A 67 -12.67 13.69 9.79
C THR A 67 -12.12 12.27 9.85
N ALA A 68 -12.34 11.54 10.95
CA ALA A 68 -11.96 10.14 11.08
C ALA A 68 -12.71 9.26 10.07
N CYS A 69 -14.01 9.48 9.87
CA CYS A 69 -14.81 8.77 8.88
C CYS A 69 -14.28 8.97 7.46
N ALA A 70 -14.05 10.23 7.05
CA ALA A 70 -13.46 10.55 5.75
C ALA A 70 -12.06 9.92 5.58
N THR A 71 -11.26 9.94 6.65
CA THR A 71 -9.92 9.35 6.66
C THR A 71 -9.96 7.83 6.48
N LEU A 72 -10.88 7.13 7.15
CA LEU A 72 -11.03 5.68 7.00
C LEU A 72 -11.36 5.30 5.56
N THR A 73 -12.34 5.98 4.96
CA THR A 73 -12.71 5.77 3.56
C THR A 73 -11.51 6.01 2.64
N GLN A 74 -10.77 7.10 2.84
CA GLN A 74 -9.61 7.41 2.01
C GLN A 74 -8.49 6.38 2.16
N MET A 75 -8.19 5.94 3.38
CA MET A 75 -7.19 4.89 3.64
C MET A 75 -7.54 3.60 2.89
N ILE A 76 -8.79 3.15 3.01
CA ILE A 76 -9.28 1.93 2.35
C ILE A 76 -9.16 2.03 0.83
N ASN A 77 -9.62 3.14 0.25
CA ASN A 77 -9.55 3.34 -1.20
C ASN A 77 -8.11 3.33 -1.71
N VAL A 78 -7.18 3.96 -0.99
CA VAL A 78 -5.76 3.98 -1.37
C VAL A 78 -5.12 2.60 -1.26
N ILE A 79 -5.48 1.82 -0.23
CA ILE A 79 -4.98 0.44 -0.08
C ILE A 79 -5.45 -0.41 -1.27
N PHE A 80 -6.75 -0.38 -1.60
CA PHE A 80 -7.28 -1.15 -2.71
C PHE A 80 -6.65 -0.74 -4.05
N ALA A 81 -6.52 0.57 -4.32
CA ALA A 81 -5.87 1.05 -5.53
C ALA A 81 -4.40 0.56 -5.64
N ARG A 82 -3.66 0.54 -4.53
CA ARG A 82 -2.29 0.03 -4.51
C ARG A 82 -2.22 -1.48 -4.74
N MET A 83 -3.14 -2.24 -4.14
CA MET A 83 -3.22 -3.68 -4.33
C MET A 83 -3.53 -4.03 -5.79
N GLU A 84 -4.41 -3.26 -6.43
CA GLU A 84 -4.73 -3.41 -7.85
C GLU A 84 -3.51 -3.11 -8.74
N THR A 85 -2.82 -1.98 -8.52
CA THR A 85 -1.59 -1.65 -9.27
C THR A 85 -0.50 -2.70 -9.09
N GLN A 86 -0.29 -3.20 -7.86
CA GLN A 86 0.69 -4.26 -7.61
C GLN A 86 0.34 -5.56 -8.32
N ALA A 87 -0.93 -5.94 -8.34
CA ALA A 87 -1.39 -7.14 -9.05
C ALA A 87 -1.22 -7.00 -10.58
N GLU A 88 -1.47 -5.82 -11.14
CA GLU A 88 -1.23 -5.54 -12.56
C GLU A 88 0.26 -5.62 -12.92
N GLU A 89 1.14 -5.03 -12.09
CA GLU A 89 2.60 -5.08 -12.26
C GLU A 89 3.13 -6.52 -12.18
N GLU A 90 2.61 -7.34 -11.26
CA GLU A 90 2.96 -8.77 -11.17
C GLU A 90 2.53 -9.54 -12.43
N ASN A 91 1.35 -9.26 -12.96
CA ASN A 91 0.85 -9.93 -14.17
C ASN A 91 1.72 -9.61 -15.41
N VAL A 92 2.15 -8.35 -15.56
CA VAL A 92 3.06 -7.93 -16.65
C VAL A 92 4.41 -8.65 -16.56
N ARG A 93 4.92 -8.89 -15.34
CA ARG A 93 6.18 -9.60 -15.15
C ARG A 93 6.10 -11.07 -15.55
N LEU A 94 4.98 -11.73 -15.26
CA LEU A 94 4.74 -13.14 -15.62
C LEU A 94 4.56 -13.34 -17.14
N ASP A 95 3.97 -12.38 -17.83
CA ASP A 95 3.84 -12.41 -19.30
C ASP A 95 5.17 -12.14 -20.02
N GLY A 96 6.07 -11.36 -19.39
CA GLY A 96 7.42 -11.10 -19.90
C GLY A 96 8.34 -12.32 -19.90
N GLU A 97 8.12 -13.29 -19.01
CA GLU A 97 8.90 -14.53 -18.92
C GLU A 97 8.46 -15.58 -19.97
N HIS A 98 7.24 -15.48 -20.52
CA HIS A 98 6.75 -16.40 -21.55
C HIS A 98 7.17 -16.03 -22.99
N GLN A 99 7.80 -14.87 -23.23
CA GLN A 99 8.30 -14.49 -24.57
C GLN A 99 9.77 -14.85 -24.84
N GLN A 100 10.49 -15.48 -23.91
CA GLN A 100 11.90 -15.85 -24.12
C GLN A 100 12.17 -17.30 -24.57
N GLU A 101 11.20 -18.22 -24.55
CA GLU A 101 11.41 -19.60 -25.07
C GLU A 101 11.02 -19.79 -26.55
N GLY A 102 10.38 -18.82 -27.21
CA GLY A 102 9.86 -18.98 -28.58
C GLY A 102 10.80 -18.60 -29.73
N SER A 103 11.96 -17.97 -29.50
CA SER A 103 12.75 -17.35 -30.59
C SER A 103 14.00 -18.11 -31.05
N VAL A 104 14.39 -19.24 -30.43
CA VAL A 104 15.69 -19.88 -30.75
C VAL A 104 15.62 -20.86 -31.94
N ILE A 105 14.45 -21.37 -32.32
CA ILE A 105 14.32 -22.37 -33.42
C ILE A 105 13.78 -21.73 -34.71
N ALA A 106 14.44 -20.71 -35.26
CA ALA A 106 14.09 -20.24 -36.62
C ALA A 106 15.21 -19.54 -37.39
N ASN A 107 16.47 -19.61 -36.96
CA ASN A 107 17.55 -19.03 -37.77
C ASN A 107 18.78 -19.93 -37.81
N GLY A 108 18.77 -20.88 -38.74
CA GLY A 108 19.88 -21.81 -38.92
C GLY A 108 19.76 -22.70 -40.14
N LYS A 109 19.40 -22.15 -41.31
CA LYS A 109 19.61 -22.90 -42.56
C LYS A 109 19.79 -22.01 -43.79
N THR A 110 21.01 -21.49 -43.96
CA THR A 110 21.61 -21.33 -45.30
C THR A 110 23.14 -21.45 -45.23
N GLU A 111 23.64 -22.53 -45.84
CA GLU A 111 24.91 -22.67 -46.57
C GLU A 111 26.27 -22.51 -45.87
N ALA A 112 26.93 -23.66 -45.69
CA ALA A 112 28.33 -23.83 -46.05
C ALA A 112 28.49 -25.22 -46.68
N GLU A 113 28.52 -25.27 -48.02
CA GLU A 113 29.11 -26.39 -48.75
C GLU A 113 30.65 -26.23 -48.75
N LEU A 114 31.35 -27.35 -48.97
CA LEU A 114 32.80 -27.53 -49.17
C LEU A 114 33.68 -27.65 -47.91
N SER A 115 33.85 -28.90 -47.45
CA SER A 115 35.01 -29.73 -47.83
C SER A 115 35.18 -30.85 -46.81
N LEU A 116 35.09 -32.11 -47.24
CA LEU A 116 36.12 -33.10 -46.91
C LEU A 116 36.06 -34.24 -47.93
N SER A 117 37.26 -34.60 -48.38
CA SER A 117 37.63 -35.59 -49.39
C SER A 117 37.14 -37.01 -49.12
#